data_AF-A0A0D8LAP4-F1
#
_entry.id   AF-A0A0D8LAP4-F1
#
_cell.length_a   1.000
_cell.length_b   1.000
_cell.length_c   1.000
_cell.angle_alpha   90.00
_cell.angle_beta   90.00
_cell.angle_gamma   90.00
#
_symmetry.space_group_name_H-M   'P 1'
#
loop_
_entity.id
_entity.type
_entity.pdbx_description
1 polymer ?
#
loop_
_entity_poly.entity_id
_entity_poly.type
_entity_poly.pdbx_seq_one_letter_code
_entity_poly.pdbx_strand_id
1 'polypeptide(L)'
;MNQSIQFPDRESRDDDRECIVFPVMINGFLSDCRVSAQYLQSRYGTDPGEDILSLFRRNRWDLEEEFAEYIEKGEADEPPYRLPCDR
;
A
#
# COMPACT_ATOMS: atom_id res chain seq x y z
N MET A 1 -5.87 -20.80 -1.63
CA MET A 1 -5.79 -20.70 -3.10
C MET A 1 -4.54 -19.87 -3.38
N ASN A 2 -3.60 -20.31 -4.22
CA ASN A 2 -2.41 -19.50 -4.54
C ASN A 2 -2.79 -18.45 -5.57
N GLN A 3 -3.28 -17.30 -5.12
CA GLN A 3 -3.51 -16.15 -6.01
C GLN A 3 -2.14 -15.61 -6.45
N SER A 4 -1.96 -15.35 -7.73
CA SER A 4 -0.75 -14.67 -8.20
C SER A 4 -0.89 -13.18 -7.91
N ILE A 5 -0.29 -12.72 -6.80
CA ILE A 5 -0.23 -11.31 -6.43
C ILE A 5 1.13 -10.74 -6.84
N GLN A 6 1.10 -9.61 -7.53
CA GLN A 6 2.29 -8.87 -7.95
C GLN A 6 2.06 -7.38 -7.75
N PHE A 7 3.10 -6.64 -7.38
CA PHE A 7 3.03 -5.19 -7.21
C PHE A 7 3.93 -4.51 -8.24
N PRO A 8 3.36 -3.93 -9.31
CA PRO A 8 4.14 -3.17 -10.28
C PRO A 8 4.84 -1.97 -9.64
N ASP A 9 6.05 -1.66 -10.11
CA ASP A 9 6.85 -0.52 -9.64
C ASP A 9 6.29 0.83 -10.17
N ARG A 10 5.09 1.20 -9.70
CA ARG A 10 4.39 2.42 -10.12
C ARG A 10 3.53 3.02 -9.01
N GLU A 11 4.14 3.74 -8.10
CA GLU A 11 3.44 4.47 -7.05
C GLU A 11 3.27 5.97 -7.38
N SER A 12 2.24 6.59 -6.80
CA SER A 12 1.97 8.01 -6.92
C SER A 12 1.41 8.56 -5.60
N ARG A 13 1.68 9.84 -5.35
CA ARG A 13 1.08 10.57 -4.23
C ARG A 13 -0.29 11.12 -4.66
N ASP A 14 -1.29 10.91 -3.83
CA ASP A 14 -2.61 11.55 -3.94
C ASP A 14 -2.69 12.59 -2.82
N ASP A 15 -2.41 13.85 -3.17
CA ASP A 15 -2.35 14.97 -2.20
C ASP A 15 -3.74 15.34 -1.67
N ASP A 16 -4.81 15.17 -2.46
CA ASP A 16 -6.19 15.41 -2.02
C ASP A 16 -6.62 14.46 -0.89
N ARG A 17 -6.08 13.23 -0.91
CA ARG A 17 -6.38 12.18 0.07
C ARG A 17 -5.26 11.91 1.06
N GLU A 18 -4.17 12.66 0.96
CA GLU A 18 -2.96 12.51 1.79
C GLU A 18 -2.48 11.04 1.88
N CYS A 19 -2.36 10.37 0.74
CA CYS A 19 -1.97 8.96 0.69
C CYS A 19 -1.04 8.63 -0.49
N ILE A 20 -0.40 7.47 -0.42
CA ILE A 20 0.28 6.85 -1.54
C ILE A 20 -0.67 5.84 -2.19
N VAL A 21 -0.81 5.94 -3.50
CA VAL A 21 -1.54 4.99 -4.35
C VAL A 21 -0.52 4.17 -5.12
N PHE A 22 -0.63 2.85 -5.06
CA PHE A 22 0.25 1.93 -5.79
C PHE A 22 -0.54 0.72 -6.29
N PRO A 23 -0.18 0.15 -7.46
CA PRO A 23 -0.95 -0.91 -8.08
C PRO A 23 -0.65 -2.26 -7.44
N VAL A 24 -1.67 -3.12 -7.48
CA VAL A 24 -1.55 -4.56 -7.25
C VAL A 24 -2.19 -5.30 -8.41
N MET A 25 -1.57 -6.38 -8.87
CA MET A 25 -2.10 -7.28 -9.88
C MET A 25 -2.45 -8.60 -9.21
N ILE A 26 -3.73 -8.98 -9.25
CA ILE A 26 -4.24 -10.20 -8.64
C ILE A 26 -4.79 -11.08 -9.77
N ASN A 27 -4.13 -12.22 -10.03
CA ASN A 27 -4.50 -13.13 -11.13
C ASN A 27 -4.63 -12.42 -12.49
N GLY A 28 -3.77 -11.44 -12.76
CA GLY A 28 -3.76 -10.65 -13.99
C GLY A 28 -4.70 -9.44 -14.01
N PHE A 29 -5.51 -9.22 -12.98
CA PHE A 29 -6.36 -8.05 -12.85
C PHE A 29 -5.64 -6.94 -12.08
N LEU A 30 -5.56 -5.74 -12.68
CA LEU A 30 -4.94 -4.58 -12.07
C LEU A 30 -5.94 -3.82 -11.20
N SER A 31 -5.57 -3.61 -9.94
CA SER A 31 -6.30 -2.84 -8.92
C SER A 31 -5.35 -1.88 -8.22
N ASP A 32 -5.90 -0.96 -7.41
CA ASP A 32 -5.11 -0.03 -6.61
C ASP A 32 -5.09 -0.43 -5.13
N CYS A 33 -3.95 -0.23 -4.49
CA CYS A 33 -3.78 -0.15 -3.04
C CYS A 33 -3.60 1.31 -2.62
N ARG A 34 -3.98 1.63 -1.40
CA ARG A 34 -3.77 2.94 -0.78
C ARG A 34 -3.18 2.77 0.61
N VAL A 35 -2.20 3.61 0.93
CA VAL A 35 -1.63 3.73 2.27
C VAL A 35 -1.55 5.20 2.67
N SER A 36 -2.11 5.58 3.82
CA SER A 36 -2.14 6.98 4.23
C SER A 36 -0.74 7.50 4.61
N ALA A 37 -0.53 8.79 4.40
CA ALA A 37 0.64 9.51 4.88
C ALA A 37 0.80 9.37 6.41
N GLN A 38 -0.31 9.44 7.14
CA GLN A 38 -0.35 9.32 8.59
C GLN A 38 0.17 7.95 9.06
N TYR A 39 -0.28 6.86 8.44
CA TYR A 39 0.18 5.51 8.77
C TYR A 39 1.66 5.32 8.44
N LEU A 40 2.10 5.76 7.26
CA LEU A 40 3.52 5.68 6.88
C LEU A 40 4.40 6.44 7.88
N GLN A 41 4.04 7.68 8.20
CA GLN A 41 4.78 8.50 9.15
C GLN A 41 4.77 7.89 10.56
N SER A 42 3.63 7.35 11.01
CA SER A 42 3.52 6.74 12.33
C SER A 42 4.32 5.44 12.46
N ARG A 43 4.41 4.64 11.39
CA ARG A 43 5.08 3.33 11.41
C ARG A 43 6.57 3.42 11.12
N TYR A 44 6.96 4.26 10.15
CA TYR A 44 8.33 4.28 9.63
C TYR A 44 9.01 5.65 9.72
N GLY A 45 8.25 6.71 10.01
CA GLY A 45 8.79 8.05 10.03
C GLY A 45 9.81 8.23 11.15
N THR A 46 11.00 8.69 10.81
CA THR A 46 12.05 9.00 11.80
C THR A 46 12.11 10.47 12.14
N ASP A 47 11.73 11.32 11.18
CA ASP A 47 11.85 12.76 11.29
C ASP A 47 10.55 13.47 10.86
N PRO A 48 10.22 14.62 11.47
CA PRO A 48 9.07 15.42 11.05
C PRO A 48 9.30 16.05 9.67
N GLY A 49 8.33 15.86 8.77
CA GLY A 49 8.37 16.44 7.42
C GLY A 49 9.12 15.61 6.38
N GLU A 50 9.43 14.34 6.69
CA GLU A 50 9.96 13.40 5.71
C GLU A 50 8.98 13.23 4.54
N ASP A 51 9.51 13.10 3.33
CA ASP A 51 8.68 12.88 2.14
C ASP A 51 8.07 11.49 2.19
N ILE A 52 6.73 11.43 2.21
CA ILE A 52 5.98 10.17 2.35
C ILE A 52 6.20 9.21 1.18
N LEU A 53 6.51 9.72 -0.03
CA LEU A 53 6.79 8.87 -1.18
C LEU A 53 8.13 8.16 -1.00
N SER A 54 9.13 8.87 -0.52
CA SER A 54 10.44 8.31 -0.14
C SER A 54 10.30 7.30 1.01
N LEU A 55 9.46 7.62 1.99
CA LEU A 55 9.16 6.74 3.12
C LEU A 55 8.49 5.44 2.67
N PHE A 56 7.53 5.53 1.76
CA PHE A 56 6.90 4.37 1.11
C PHE A 56 7.94 3.53 0.37
N ARG A 57 8.73 4.13 -0.53
CA ARG A 57 9.74 3.42 -1.35
C ARG A 57 10.75 2.64 -0.51
N ARG A 58 11.22 3.24 0.59
CA ARG A 58 12.18 2.60 1.50
C ARG A 58 11.59 1.37 2.18
N ASN A 59 10.30 1.38 2.48
CA ASN A 59 9.60 0.32 3.22
C ASN A 59 8.64 -0.49 2.35
N ARG A 60 8.78 -0.37 1.01
CA ARG A 60 7.85 -0.92 0.04
C ARG A 60 7.67 -2.42 0.20
N TRP A 61 8.76 -3.15 0.41
CA TRP A 61 8.71 -4.61 0.53
C TRP A 61 7.88 -5.08 1.72
N ASP A 62 8.04 -4.45 2.89
CA ASP A 62 7.25 -4.73 4.10
C ASP A 62 5.75 -4.46 3.88
N LEU A 63 5.43 -3.35 3.20
CA LEU A 63 4.06 -3.02 2.83
C LEU A 63 3.48 -4.02 1.83
N GLU A 64 4.21 -4.37 0.78
CA GLU A 64 3.77 -5.32 -0.24
C GLU A 64 3.48 -6.71 0.35
N GLU A 65 4.32 -7.19 1.28
CA GLU A 65 4.05 -8.44 2.00
C GLU A 65 2.77 -8.37 2.84
N GLU A 66 2.57 -7.27 3.58
CA GLU A 66 1.38 -7.10 4.43
C GLU A 66 0.09 -6.99 3.59
N PHE A 67 0.14 -6.25 2.48
CA PHE A 67 -0.98 -6.17 1.54
C PHE A 67 -1.24 -7.52 0.86
N ALA A 68 -0.19 -8.24 0.43
CA ALA A 68 -0.35 -9.57 -0.17
C ALA A 68 -1.05 -10.51 0.81
N GLU A 69 -0.54 -10.64 2.04
CA GLU A 69 -1.13 -11.52 3.05
C GLU A 69 -2.60 -11.17 3.31
N TYR A 70 -2.90 -9.88 3.44
CA TYR A 70 -4.25 -9.40 3.70
C TYR A 70 -5.22 -9.71 2.56
N ILE A 71 -4.78 -9.55 1.31
CA ILE A 71 -5.57 -9.87 0.11
C ILE A 71 -5.74 -11.39 -0.04
N GLU A 72 -4.68 -12.18 0.15
CA GLU A 72 -4.72 -13.65 0.02
C GLU A 72 -5.64 -14.32 1.04
N LYS A 73 -5.75 -13.75 2.24
CA LYS A 73 -6.70 -14.21 3.27
C LYS A 73 -8.16 -13.92 2.90
N GLY A 74 -8.42 -13.09 1.89
CA GLY A 74 -9.76 -12.66 1.51
C GLY A 74 -10.41 -11.74 2.52
N GLU A 75 -9.61 -11.09 3.38
CA GLU A 75 -10.08 -10.15 4.40
C GLU A 75 -10.18 -8.72 3.87
N ALA A 76 -9.57 -8.46 2.72
CA ALA A 76 -9.63 -7.18 2.03
C ALA A 76 -11.04 -6.93 1.44
N ASP A 77 -11.50 -5.69 1.60
CA ASP A 77 -12.74 -5.20 0.96
C ASP A 77 -12.51 -4.96 -0.55
N GLU A 78 -13.51 -4.40 -1.25
CA GLU A 78 -13.35 -4.04 -2.65
C GLU A 78 -12.24 -2.98 -2.84
N PRO A 79 -11.49 -3.00 -3.95
CA PRO A 79 -10.45 -2.01 -4.20
C PRO A 79 -11.04 -0.57 -4.27
N PRO A 80 -10.28 0.47 -3.87
CA PRO A 80 -8.85 0.43 -3.55
C PRO A 80 -8.57 -0.21 -2.19
N TYR A 81 -7.65 -1.16 -2.16
CA TYR A 81 -7.33 -1.93 -0.96
C TYR A 81 -6.64 -1.05 0.08
N ARG A 82 -7.02 -1.23 1.35
CA ARG A 82 -6.45 -0.54 2.51
C ARG A 82 -6.29 -1.50 3.67
N LEU A 83 -5.13 -1.44 4.32
CA LEU A 83 -4.82 -2.24 5.51
C LEU A 83 -5.76 -1.87 6.67
N PRO A 84 -6.14 -2.82 7.54
CA PRO A 84 -7.04 -2.53 8.66
C PRO A 84 -6.55 -1.43 9.60
N CYS A 85 -5.22 -1.34 9.80
CA CYS A 85 -4.58 -0.33 10.64
C CYS A 85 -4.50 1.07 9.99
N ASP A 86 -4.86 1.18 8.70
CA ASP A 86 -4.81 2.40 7.88
C ASP A 86 -6.23 2.90 7.49
N ARG A 87 -7.25 2.51 8.26
CA ARG A 87 -8.66 2.88 8.05
C ARG A 87 -9.13 3.95 9.01
#